data_AF-A0A9C9KZF3-F1
#
_entry.id   AF-A0A9C9KZF3-F1
#
_cell.length_a   1.000
_cell.length_b   1.000
_cell.length_c   1.000
_cell.angle_alpha   90.00
_cell.angle_beta   90.00
_cell.angle_gamma   90.00
#
_symmetry.space_group_name_H-M   'P 1'
#
loop_
_entity.id
_entity.type
_entity.pdbx_description
1 polymer ?
#
loop_
_entity_poly.entity_id
_entity_poly.type
_entity_poly.pdbx_seq_one_letter_code
_entity_poly.pdbx_strand_id
1 'polypeptide(L)'
;MTNKIILKNTPVDGFAVQSIMNFPQNRHHRESWYAIHFANNCLSTATEGDGTKQVEGEILRLLIDAPSLPQMEAHIVESTRKAVVVGDILASLYLMKQFDMPEPSVGKAIQVSRKLAKSTEYGGGSEIAHSERTIKTYIREFETVAHLWAALRINQQFSFETPHESSSEALSSLLEVSAEFLRFGRSFVSHGMKPKVPVLKSQEMWELPEGVAAKELAKDSFPEIMSDLVMGKEDIAAKQFFF
;
A
#
# COMPACT_ATOMS: atom_id res chain seq x y z
N MET A 1 2.37 1.95 -22.07
CA MET A 1 3.43 1.29 -21.24
C MET A 1 2.70 0.60 -20.11
N THR A 2 3.04 -0.66 -19.81
CA THR A 2 2.40 -1.40 -18.71
C THR A 2 3.09 -1.03 -17.40
N ASN A 3 2.32 -0.66 -16.37
CA ASN A 3 2.84 -0.41 -15.04
C ASN A 3 3.25 -1.75 -14.42
N LYS A 4 4.56 -2.03 -14.31
CA LYS A 4 5.10 -3.27 -13.74
C LYS A 4 6.09 -2.94 -12.63
N ILE A 5 5.97 -3.62 -11.50
CA ILE A 5 6.97 -3.58 -10.43
C ILE A 5 8.18 -4.39 -10.89
N ILE A 6 9.37 -3.78 -10.83
CA ILE A 6 10.64 -4.42 -11.18
C ILE A 6 11.49 -4.44 -9.92
N LEU A 7 11.81 -5.64 -9.44
CA LEU A 7 12.74 -5.85 -8.33
C LEU A 7 14.13 -6.16 -8.88
N LYS A 8 15.16 -5.60 -8.26
CA LYS A 8 16.56 -5.81 -8.66
C LYS A 8 17.29 -6.77 -7.72
N ASN A 9 16.57 -7.35 -6.74
CA ASN A 9 17.10 -8.10 -5.61
C ASN A 9 18.13 -7.28 -4.82
N THR A 10 17.79 -6.02 -4.56
CA THR A 10 18.65 -5.09 -3.82
C THR A 10 18.03 -4.71 -2.47
N PRO A 11 18.83 -4.26 -1.48
CA PRO A 11 18.32 -3.78 -0.20
C PRO A 11 17.33 -2.61 -0.30
N VAL A 12 17.25 -1.94 -1.46
CA VAL A 12 16.36 -0.79 -1.68
C VAL A 12 15.08 -1.15 -2.44
N ASP A 13 14.86 -2.43 -2.78
CA ASP A 13 13.65 -2.88 -3.48
C ASP A 13 12.38 -2.59 -2.66
N GLY A 14 12.47 -2.61 -1.33
CA GLY A 14 11.39 -2.17 -0.45
C GLY A 14 10.99 -0.71 -0.70
N PHE A 15 11.97 0.19 -0.89
CA PHE A 15 11.70 1.60 -1.24
C PHE A 15 11.15 1.76 -2.65
N ALA A 16 11.55 0.90 -3.60
CA ALA A 16 10.96 0.90 -4.94
C ALA A 16 9.46 0.62 -4.88
N VAL A 17 9.05 -0.42 -4.13
CA VAL A 17 7.64 -0.75 -3.92
C VAL A 17 6.92 0.35 -3.14
N GLN A 18 7.52 0.88 -2.08
CA GLN A 18 6.98 1.99 -1.30
C GLN A 18 6.72 3.25 -2.15
N SER A 19 7.63 3.57 -3.07
CA SER A 19 7.50 4.70 -3.98
C SER A 19 6.28 4.53 -4.90
N ILE A 20 6.09 3.32 -5.44
CA ILE A 20 4.97 2.98 -6.31
C ILE A 20 3.65 3.09 -5.55
N MET A 21 3.62 2.57 -4.33
CA MET A 21 2.46 2.63 -3.44
C MET A 21 2.05 4.07 -3.13
N ASN A 22 3.01 4.97 -2.88
CA ASN A 22 2.72 6.36 -2.53
C ASN A 22 2.47 7.28 -3.72
N PHE A 23 3.12 7.01 -4.85
CA PHE A 23 3.07 7.90 -6.01
C PHE A 23 2.65 7.13 -7.26
N PRO A 24 1.49 6.45 -7.27
CA PRO A 24 1.11 5.56 -8.38
C PRO A 24 1.03 6.28 -9.73
N GLN A 25 0.68 7.57 -9.73
CA GLN A 25 0.53 8.40 -10.93
C GLN A 25 1.69 9.40 -11.13
N ASN A 26 2.47 9.70 -10.09
CA ASN A 26 3.55 10.70 -10.17
C ASN A 26 4.92 10.02 -10.34
N ARG A 27 5.33 9.86 -11.61
CA ARG A 27 6.60 9.22 -11.97
C ARG A 27 7.82 9.92 -11.36
N HIS A 28 7.83 11.26 -11.36
CA HIS A 28 8.95 12.03 -10.84
C HIS A 28 9.16 11.77 -9.34
N HIS A 29 8.11 11.83 -8.52
CA HIS A 29 8.23 11.51 -7.10
C HIS A 29 8.66 10.07 -6.83
N ARG A 30 8.20 9.09 -7.64
CA ARG A 30 8.67 7.70 -7.53
C ARG A 30 10.17 7.59 -7.74
N GLU A 31 10.64 8.13 -8.85
CA GLU A 31 12.04 8.05 -9.26
C GLU A 31 12.94 8.82 -8.28
N SER A 32 12.50 9.99 -7.80
CA SER A 32 13.22 10.76 -6.79
C SER A 32 13.30 10.03 -5.44
N TRP A 33 12.21 9.42 -4.95
CA TRP A 33 12.24 8.66 -3.69
C TRP A 33 13.20 7.47 -3.77
N TYR A 34 13.12 6.70 -4.85
CA TYR A 34 14.04 5.59 -5.09
C TYR A 34 15.50 6.08 -5.17
N ALA A 35 15.78 7.16 -5.90
CA ALA A 35 17.12 7.71 -6.06
C ALA A 35 17.72 8.17 -4.72
N ILE A 36 16.94 8.86 -3.87
CA ILE A 36 17.36 9.29 -2.53
C ILE A 36 17.77 8.08 -1.69
N HIS A 37 16.92 7.05 -1.61
CA HIS A 37 17.22 5.88 -0.78
C HIS A 37 18.34 5.01 -1.35
N PHE A 38 18.44 4.90 -2.68
CA PHE A 38 19.57 4.25 -3.33
C PHE A 38 20.89 4.93 -2.97
N ALA A 39 20.95 6.26 -3.09
CA ALA A 39 22.15 7.02 -2.75
C ALA A 39 22.52 6.89 -1.26
N ASN A 40 21.53 6.98 -0.37
CA ASN A 40 21.75 6.79 1.07
C ASN A 40 22.29 5.39 1.39
N ASN A 41 21.77 4.34 0.73
CA ASN A 41 22.28 2.98 0.89
C ASN A 41 23.71 2.81 0.34
N CYS A 42 24.04 3.45 -0.78
CA CYS A 42 25.41 3.46 -1.30
C CYS A 42 26.40 4.15 -0.34
N LEU A 43 25.96 5.21 0.34
CA LEU A 43 26.77 5.93 1.33
C LEU A 43 26.94 5.13 2.63
N SER A 44 25.88 4.48 3.12
CA SER A 44 25.92 3.71 4.38
C SER A 44 26.73 2.42 4.28
N THR A 45 26.85 1.85 3.08
CA THR A 45 27.63 0.63 2.81
C THR A 45 29.06 0.91 2.34
N ALA A 46 29.48 2.18 2.29
CA ALA A 46 30.85 2.54 1.98
C ALA A 46 31.77 2.20 3.16
N THR A 47 32.74 1.30 2.93
CA THR A 47 33.79 0.99 3.89
C THR A 47 34.79 2.15 3.99
N GLU A 48 35.27 2.44 5.19
CA GLU A 48 36.33 3.43 5.43
C GLU A 48 37.54 3.13 4.53
N GLY A 49 37.82 4.03 3.58
CA GLY A 49 38.88 3.89 2.56
C GLY A 49 38.39 3.92 1.12
N ASP A 50 37.10 3.71 0.88
CA ASP A 50 36.48 3.76 -0.45
C ASP A 50 35.97 5.19 -0.72
N GLY A 51 36.92 6.11 -0.99
CA GLY A 51 36.66 7.57 -1.07
C GLY A 51 35.69 8.01 -2.19
N THR A 52 35.32 7.11 -3.10
CA THR A 52 34.40 7.40 -4.21
C THR A 52 33.56 6.16 -4.59
N LYS A 53 32.25 6.21 -4.36
CA LYS A 53 31.29 5.25 -4.94
C LYS A 53 30.84 5.75 -6.31
N GLN A 54 30.86 4.87 -7.31
CA GLN A 54 30.26 5.18 -8.61
C GLN A 54 28.73 5.11 -8.50
N VAL A 55 28.08 6.18 -8.92
CA VAL A 55 26.62 6.27 -9.03
C VAL A 55 26.28 6.55 -10.49
N GLU A 56 25.25 5.88 -11.00
CA GLU A 56 24.78 6.09 -12.38
C GLU A 56 24.35 7.55 -12.57
N GLY A 57 24.68 8.14 -13.72
CA GLY A 57 24.37 9.56 -14.00
C GLY A 57 22.87 9.88 -13.96
N GLU A 58 22.01 8.91 -14.23
CA GLU A 58 20.55 9.05 -14.11
C GLU A 58 20.11 9.25 -12.65
N ILE A 59 20.69 8.51 -11.71
CA ILE A 59 20.42 8.68 -10.28
C ILE A 59 20.88 10.07 -9.82
N LEU A 60 22.05 10.52 -10.24
CA LEU A 60 22.54 11.87 -9.91
C LEU A 60 21.59 12.97 -10.43
N ARG A 61 21.08 12.81 -11.66
CA ARG A 61 20.10 13.74 -12.22
C ARG A 61 18.80 13.74 -11.43
N LEU A 62 18.28 12.56 -11.08
CA LEU A 62 17.06 12.44 -10.27
C LEU A 62 17.21 13.07 -8.88
N LEU A 63 18.41 13.02 -8.29
CA LEU A 63 18.71 13.68 -7.02
C LEU A 63 18.75 15.21 -7.13
N ILE A 64 19.31 15.75 -8.22
CA ILE A 64 19.35 17.20 -8.46
C ILE A 64 17.95 17.76 -8.62
N ASP A 65 17.09 17.04 -9.34
CA ASP A 65 15.71 17.44 -9.61
C ASP A 65 14.74 17.05 -8.47
N ALA A 66 15.18 16.29 -7.46
CA ALA A 66 14.31 15.80 -6.41
C ALA A 66 13.85 16.93 -5.46
N PRO A 67 12.60 16.86 -4.97
CA PRO A 67 12.20 17.61 -3.77
C PRO A 67 13.14 17.30 -2.60
N SER A 68 13.26 18.25 -1.68
CA SER A 68 14.01 18.00 -0.44
C SER A 68 13.43 16.81 0.32
N LEU A 69 14.28 16.08 1.05
CA LEU A 69 13.84 14.93 1.83
C LEU A 69 12.66 15.26 2.78
N PRO A 70 12.65 16.37 3.54
CA PRO A 70 11.49 16.70 4.38
C PRO A 70 10.19 16.94 3.59
N GLN A 71 10.27 17.50 2.38
CA GLN A 71 9.09 17.66 1.52
C GLN A 71 8.60 16.31 1.02
N MET A 72 9.51 15.42 0.66
CA MET A 72 9.16 14.09 0.20
C MET A 72 8.53 13.26 1.33
N GLU A 73 9.08 13.31 2.54
CA GLU A 73 8.51 12.69 3.74
C GLU A 73 7.09 13.21 4.02
N ALA A 74 6.87 14.53 3.94
CA ALA A 74 5.53 15.10 4.09
C ALA A 74 4.54 14.58 3.03
N HIS A 75 5.00 14.42 1.78
CA HIS A 75 4.19 13.82 0.71
C HIS A 75 3.89 12.34 0.97
N ILE A 76 4.87 11.57 1.48
CA ILE A 76 4.69 10.16 1.85
C ILE A 76 3.66 10.03 2.97
N VAL A 77 3.73 10.84 4.03
CA VAL A 77 2.77 10.81 5.15
C VAL A 77 1.35 11.06 4.66
N GLU A 78 1.15 12.12 3.87
CA GLU A 78 -0.17 12.45 3.34
C GLU A 78 -0.69 11.38 2.37
N SER A 79 0.15 10.88 1.49
CA SER A 79 -0.19 9.78 0.59
C SER A 79 -0.59 8.52 1.35
N THR A 80 0.21 8.11 2.33
CA THR A 80 -0.02 6.94 3.17
C THR A 80 -1.36 7.02 3.86
N ARG A 81 -1.70 8.17 4.45
CA ARG A 81 -3.02 8.41 5.09
C ARG A 81 -4.18 8.15 4.14
N LYS A 82 -4.09 8.62 2.90
CA LYS A 82 -5.14 8.42 1.88
C LYS A 82 -5.19 6.97 1.40
N ALA A 83 -4.04 6.37 1.16
CA ALA A 83 -3.93 5.08 0.50
C ALA A 83 -4.28 3.92 1.44
N VAL A 84 -3.99 4.06 2.74
CA VAL A 84 -4.44 3.14 3.79
C VAL A 84 -5.96 2.98 3.77
N VAL A 85 -6.72 4.07 3.61
CA VAL A 85 -8.18 4.01 3.49
C VAL A 85 -8.61 3.11 2.32
N VAL A 86 -7.92 3.22 1.19
CA VAL A 86 -8.22 2.41 0.00
C VAL A 86 -7.86 0.93 0.23
N GLY A 87 -6.73 0.66 0.89
CA GLY A 87 -6.33 -0.67 1.32
C GLY A 87 -7.36 -1.31 2.26
N ASP A 88 -7.81 -0.58 3.29
CA ASP A 88 -8.81 -1.02 4.25
C ASP A 88 -10.15 -1.36 3.57
N ILE A 89 -10.56 -0.58 2.57
CA ILE A 89 -11.80 -0.85 1.81
C ILE A 89 -11.67 -2.17 1.06
N LEU A 90 -10.56 -2.41 0.37
CA LEU A 90 -10.37 -3.65 -0.39
C LEU A 90 -10.24 -4.87 0.55
N ALA A 91 -9.49 -4.74 1.65
CA ALA A 91 -9.38 -5.76 2.68
C ALA A 91 -10.73 -6.10 3.32
N SER A 92 -11.54 -5.08 3.63
CA SER A 92 -12.89 -5.26 4.19
C SER A 92 -13.82 -5.99 3.21
N LEU A 93 -13.76 -5.65 1.91
CA LEU A 93 -14.55 -6.35 0.89
C LEU A 93 -14.16 -7.83 0.79
N TYR A 94 -12.87 -8.13 0.84
CA TYR A 94 -12.37 -9.50 0.85
C TYR A 94 -12.90 -10.27 2.06
N LEU A 95 -12.79 -9.69 3.26
CA LEU A 95 -13.32 -10.28 4.48
C LEU A 95 -14.82 -10.51 4.45
N MET A 96 -15.61 -9.53 3.96
CA MET A 96 -17.05 -9.70 3.80
C MET A 96 -17.37 -10.90 2.91
N LYS A 97 -16.58 -11.11 1.84
CA LYS A 97 -16.72 -12.28 0.98
C LYS A 97 -16.32 -13.57 1.70
N GLN A 98 -15.23 -13.58 2.47
CA GLN A 98 -14.79 -14.73 3.25
C GLN A 98 -15.78 -15.14 4.35
N PHE A 99 -16.47 -14.17 4.97
CA PHE A 99 -17.53 -14.43 5.95
C PHE A 99 -18.90 -14.73 5.34
N ASP A 100 -18.98 -14.87 4.01
CA ASP A 100 -20.23 -15.10 3.28
C ASP A 100 -21.34 -14.09 3.66
N MET A 101 -20.95 -12.84 3.89
CA MET A 101 -21.90 -11.80 4.25
C MET A 101 -22.91 -11.58 3.13
N PRO A 102 -24.19 -11.32 3.46
CA PRO A 102 -25.18 -10.97 2.46
C PRO A 102 -24.81 -9.65 1.80
N GLU A 103 -24.74 -9.66 0.47
CA GLU A 103 -24.54 -8.48 -0.38
C GLU A 103 -23.30 -7.65 0.02
N PRO A 104 -22.07 -8.19 -0.13
CA PRO A 104 -20.86 -7.43 0.09
C PRO A 104 -20.80 -6.27 -0.91
N SER A 105 -20.58 -5.06 -0.40
CA SER A 105 -20.65 -3.82 -1.19
C SER A 105 -19.58 -2.82 -0.79
N VAL A 106 -19.15 -2.00 -1.75
CA VAL A 106 -18.16 -0.93 -1.52
C VAL A 106 -18.64 0.03 -0.43
N GLY A 107 -19.95 0.31 -0.37
CA GLY A 107 -20.53 1.17 0.65
C GLY A 107 -20.34 0.63 2.07
N LYS A 108 -20.57 -0.68 2.30
CA LYS A 108 -20.32 -1.32 3.59
C LYS A 108 -18.83 -1.27 3.95
N ALA A 109 -17.95 -1.54 2.98
CA ALA A 109 -16.50 -1.48 3.22
C ALA A 109 -16.00 -0.05 3.53
N ILE A 110 -16.57 0.98 2.91
CA ILE A 110 -16.31 2.38 3.27
C ILE A 110 -16.72 2.65 4.73
N GLN A 111 -17.85 2.12 5.20
CA GLN A 111 -18.25 2.27 6.60
C GLN A 111 -17.27 1.61 7.56
N VAL A 112 -16.77 0.40 7.24
CA VAL A 112 -15.74 -0.28 8.03
C VAL A 112 -14.45 0.53 8.06
N SER A 113 -13.95 0.97 6.90
CA SER A 113 -12.74 1.80 6.83
C SER A 113 -12.88 3.12 7.60
N ARG A 114 -14.07 3.74 7.61
CA ARG A 114 -14.33 4.93 8.44
C ARG A 114 -14.27 4.63 9.94
N LYS A 115 -14.75 3.46 10.38
CA LYS A 115 -14.64 3.03 11.78
C LYS A 115 -13.18 2.74 12.14
N LEU A 116 -12.43 2.06 11.27
CA LEU A 116 -10.98 1.83 11.42
C LEU A 116 -10.20 3.14 11.53
N ALA A 117 -10.49 4.10 10.66
CA ALA A 117 -9.84 5.41 10.67
C ALA A 117 -10.07 6.22 11.95
N LYS A 118 -11.14 5.93 12.70
CA LYS A 118 -11.40 6.55 14.02
C LYS A 118 -10.69 5.83 15.16
N SER A 119 -10.43 4.54 15.02
CA SER A 119 -9.76 3.72 16.03
C SER A 119 -8.23 3.77 15.96
N THR A 120 -7.67 4.50 15.00
CA THR A 120 -6.25 4.47 14.68
C THR A 120 -5.73 5.88 14.45
N GLU A 121 -4.69 6.27 15.18
CA GLU A 121 -3.95 7.51 14.92
C GLU A 121 -2.98 7.28 13.76
N TYR A 122 -3.17 7.96 12.63
CA TYR A 122 -2.24 7.88 11.50
C TYR A 122 -1.36 9.12 11.45
N GLY A 123 -0.04 8.94 11.56
CA GLY A 123 0.99 9.90 11.17
C GLY A 123 0.69 11.35 11.55
N GLY A 124 0.78 11.69 12.84
CA GLY A 124 0.71 13.08 13.33
C GLY A 124 -0.61 13.53 13.96
N GLY A 125 -1.52 12.60 14.30
CA GLY A 125 -2.68 12.88 15.18
C GLY A 125 -3.85 13.66 14.54
N SER A 126 -3.82 13.94 13.24
CA SER A 126 -4.95 14.59 12.56
C SER A 126 -5.98 13.57 12.07
N GLU A 127 -7.27 13.84 12.28
CA GLU A 127 -8.37 12.97 11.82
C GLU A 127 -8.30 12.74 10.30
N ILE A 128 -8.48 11.49 9.86
CA ILE A 128 -8.62 11.18 8.42
C ILE A 128 -9.97 11.73 7.94
N ALA A 129 -9.96 12.54 6.89
CA ALA A 129 -11.19 13.10 6.33
C ALA A 129 -12.22 12.00 5.95
N HIS A 130 -13.40 12.05 6.57
CA HIS A 130 -14.39 10.97 6.55
C HIS A 130 -15.54 11.13 5.53
N SER A 131 -15.52 12.17 4.69
CA SER A 131 -16.62 12.39 3.74
C SER A 131 -16.59 11.36 2.61
N GLU A 132 -17.76 10.87 2.19
CA GLU A 132 -17.85 9.90 1.08
C GLU A 132 -17.25 10.46 -0.22
N ARG A 133 -17.39 11.76 -0.45
CA ARG A 133 -16.79 12.45 -1.59
C ARG A 133 -15.26 12.36 -1.55
N THR A 134 -14.68 12.61 -0.39
CA THR A 134 -13.23 12.53 -0.16
C THR A 134 -12.71 11.11 -0.37
N ILE A 135 -13.37 10.11 0.21
CA ILE A 135 -12.99 8.71 0.06
C ILE A 135 -13.05 8.26 -1.41
N LYS A 136 -14.07 8.69 -2.17
CA LYS A 136 -14.13 8.43 -3.61
C LYS A 136 -12.97 9.05 -4.38
N THR A 137 -12.46 10.21 -3.96
CA THR A 137 -11.24 10.79 -4.53
C THR A 137 -10.03 9.91 -4.23
N TYR A 138 -9.86 9.46 -2.99
CA TYR A 138 -8.74 8.58 -2.61
C TYR A 138 -8.76 7.27 -3.40
N ILE A 139 -9.94 6.65 -3.55
CA ILE A 139 -10.10 5.44 -4.37
C ILE A 139 -9.60 5.70 -5.80
N ARG A 140 -9.98 6.81 -6.43
CA ARG A 140 -9.52 7.12 -7.80
C ARG A 140 -8.01 7.36 -7.89
N GLU A 141 -7.43 7.96 -6.86
CA GLU A 141 -6.00 8.28 -6.81
C GLU A 141 -5.15 7.01 -6.63
N PHE A 142 -5.60 6.07 -5.80
CA PHE A 142 -4.84 4.88 -5.38
C PHE A 142 -5.39 3.53 -5.87
N GLU A 143 -6.44 3.51 -6.70
CA GLU A 143 -7.02 2.24 -7.18
C GLU A 143 -5.99 1.32 -7.85
N THR A 144 -5.02 1.89 -8.57
CA THR A 144 -3.98 1.16 -9.31
C THR A 144 -3.00 0.42 -8.40
N VAL A 145 -2.96 0.74 -7.11
CA VAL A 145 -2.08 0.15 -6.08
C VAL A 145 -2.87 -0.33 -4.85
N ALA A 146 -4.20 -0.35 -4.90
CA ALA A 146 -5.05 -0.74 -3.77
C ALA A 146 -4.72 -2.13 -3.20
N HIS A 147 -4.31 -3.06 -4.07
CA HIS A 147 -3.90 -4.42 -3.71
C HIS A 147 -2.61 -4.45 -2.87
N LEU A 148 -1.66 -3.54 -3.09
CA LEU A 148 -0.44 -3.43 -2.30
C LEU A 148 -0.76 -2.85 -0.91
N TRP A 149 -1.62 -1.82 -0.87
CA TRP A 149 -2.07 -1.24 0.39
C TRP A 149 -2.90 -2.22 1.22
N ALA A 150 -3.82 -2.97 0.60
CA ALA A 150 -4.55 -4.02 1.31
C ALA A 150 -3.62 -5.09 1.88
N ALA A 151 -2.60 -5.50 1.12
CA ALA A 151 -1.60 -6.43 1.60
C ALA A 151 -0.81 -5.90 2.78
N LEU A 152 -0.35 -4.65 2.72
CA LEU A 152 0.36 -4.00 3.82
C LEU A 152 -0.47 -3.97 5.11
N ARG A 153 -1.78 -3.73 4.98
CA ARG A 153 -2.70 -3.66 6.12
C ARG A 153 -2.88 -4.96 6.88
N ILE A 154 -2.56 -6.08 6.26
CA ILE A 154 -2.77 -7.41 6.80
C ILE A 154 -1.44 -8.09 7.10
N ASN A 155 -0.42 -7.80 6.30
CA ASN A 155 0.91 -8.33 6.49
C ASN A 155 1.66 -7.56 7.59
N GLN A 156 1.65 -8.12 8.80
CA GLN A 156 2.40 -7.57 9.95
C GLN A 156 3.92 -7.76 9.84
N GLN A 157 4.42 -8.51 8.85
CA GLN A 157 5.85 -8.82 8.72
C GLN A 157 6.64 -7.74 7.98
N PHE A 158 5.98 -6.90 7.17
CA PHE A 158 6.64 -5.86 6.39
C PHE A 158 6.43 -4.48 7.04
N SER A 159 7.54 -3.82 7.38
CA SER A 159 7.53 -2.47 7.95
C SER A 159 7.58 -1.42 6.83
N PHE A 160 6.57 -0.55 6.78
CA PHE A 160 6.53 0.55 5.82
C PHE A 160 7.39 1.74 6.26
N GLU A 161 7.52 1.97 7.57
CA GLU A 161 8.44 2.97 8.15
C GLU A 161 9.91 2.61 7.91
N THR A 162 10.26 1.33 7.97
CA THR A 162 11.63 0.84 7.77
C THR A 162 11.74 -0.24 6.67
N PRO A 163 11.48 0.08 5.39
CA PRO A 163 11.50 -0.90 4.30
C PRO A 163 12.86 -1.56 4.06
N HIS A 164 13.95 -0.87 4.44
CA HIS A 164 15.33 -1.37 4.32
C HIS A 164 15.71 -2.36 5.42
N GLU A 165 15.03 -2.30 6.56
CA GLU A 165 15.20 -3.27 7.65
C GLU A 165 14.32 -4.50 7.45
N SER A 166 13.27 -4.36 6.62
CA SER A 166 12.42 -5.48 6.24
C SER A 166 13.22 -6.48 5.41
N SER A 167 13.15 -7.75 5.80
CA SER A 167 13.86 -8.81 5.10
C SER A 167 13.30 -9.04 3.70
N SER A 168 14.08 -9.69 2.84
CA SER A 168 13.61 -10.06 1.49
C SER A 168 12.37 -10.95 1.54
N GLU A 169 12.27 -11.78 2.57
CA GLU A 169 11.12 -12.64 2.86
C GLU A 169 9.89 -11.83 3.26
N ALA A 170 10.05 -10.76 4.04
CA ALA A 170 8.95 -9.86 4.39
C ALA A 170 8.39 -9.16 3.14
N LEU A 171 9.26 -8.71 2.23
CA LEU A 171 8.85 -8.14 0.94
C LEU A 171 8.15 -9.19 0.06
N SER A 172 8.69 -10.41 -0.04
CA SER A 172 8.05 -11.51 -0.78
C SER A 172 6.64 -11.79 -0.23
N SER A 173 6.53 -11.93 1.09
CA SER A 173 5.26 -12.13 1.79
C SER A 173 4.25 -11.02 1.47
N LEU A 174 4.69 -9.75 1.45
CA LEU A 174 3.84 -8.62 1.06
C LEU A 174 3.31 -8.79 -0.38
N LEU A 175 4.18 -9.13 -1.33
CA LEU A 175 3.81 -9.27 -2.74
C LEU A 175 2.90 -10.48 -2.98
N GLU A 176 3.11 -11.59 -2.29
CA GLU A 176 2.25 -12.78 -2.36
C GLU A 176 0.83 -12.51 -1.82
N VAL A 177 0.72 -11.80 -0.69
CA VAL A 177 -0.56 -11.34 -0.14
C VAL A 177 -1.21 -10.34 -1.11
N SER A 178 -0.41 -9.47 -1.72
CA SER A 178 -0.89 -8.51 -2.72
C SER A 178 -1.43 -9.16 -3.98
N ALA A 179 -0.81 -10.27 -4.41
CA ALA A 179 -1.29 -11.07 -5.55
C ALA A 179 -2.69 -11.62 -5.29
N GLU A 180 -3.00 -12.02 -4.05
CA GLU A 180 -4.35 -12.45 -3.68
C GLU A 180 -5.35 -11.30 -3.78
N PHE A 181 -5.01 -10.12 -3.26
CA PHE A 181 -5.87 -8.94 -3.37
C PHE A 181 -6.07 -8.47 -4.81
N LEU A 182 -5.03 -8.56 -5.64
CA LEU A 182 -5.12 -8.23 -7.05
C LEU A 182 -6.07 -9.21 -7.77
N ARG A 183 -5.91 -10.52 -7.53
CA ARG A 183 -6.79 -11.58 -8.05
C ARG A 183 -8.24 -11.38 -7.62
N PHE A 184 -8.46 -11.13 -6.34
CA PHE A 184 -9.79 -10.85 -5.79
C PHE A 184 -10.39 -9.59 -6.40
N GLY A 185 -9.66 -8.47 -6.39
CA GLY A 185 -10.18 -7.19 -6.85
C GLY A 185 -10.53 -7.18 -8.35
N ARG A 186 -9.83 -7.99 -9.16
CA ARG A 186 -10.11 -8.21 -10.59
C ARG A 186 -11.29 -9.15 -10.86
N SER A 187 -11.68 -9.99 -9.91
CA SER A 187 -12.75 -10.98 -10.10
C SER A 187 -14.05 -10.63 -9.36
N PHE A 188 -13.95 -9.91 -8.24
CA PHE A 188 -15.08 -9.59 -7.39
C PHE A 188 -15.92 -8.45 -7.96
N VAL A 189 -17.20 -8.73 -8.18
CA VAL A 189 -18.22 -7.75 -8.57
C VAL A 189 -19.19 -7.57 -7.42
N SER A 190 -19.25 -6.37 -6.85
CA SER A 190 -20.13 -6.11 -5.71
C SER A 190 -21.61 -6.25 -6.09
N HIS A 191 -22.42 -6.69 -5.13
CA HIS A 191 -23.87 -6.79 -5.30
C HIS A 191 -24.47 -5.41 -5.62
N GLY A 192 -25.40 -5.36 -6.59
CA GLY A 192 -26.08 -4.12 -7.00
C GLY A 192 -25.32 -3.18 -7.95
N MET A 193 -24.04 -3.44 -8.27
CA MET A 193 -23.30 -2.57 -9.19
C MET A 193 -23.78 -2.75 -10.65
N LYS A 194 -24.14 -1.63 -11.29
CA LYS A 194 -24.44 -1.56 -12.73
C LYS A 194 -23.57 -0.47 -13.38
N PRO A 195 -22.77 -0.77 -14.42
CA PRO A 195 -22.54 -2.11 -15.00
C PRO A 195 -21.87 -3.08 -14.01
N LYS A 196 -21.96 -4.39 -14.27
CA LYS A 196 -21.24 -5.41 -13.50
C LYS A 196 -19.75 -5.34 -13.87
N VAL A 197 -19.00 -4.58 -13.08
CA VAL A 197 -17.56 -4.39 -13.28
C VAL A 197 -16.83 -4.76 -12.00
N PRO A 198 -15.63 -5.37 -12.10
CA PRO A 198 -14.81 -5.68 -10.93
C PRO A 198 -14.49 -4.44 -10.11
N VAL A 199 -14.09 -4.62 -8.86
CA VAL A 199 -13.70 -3.49 -7.98
C VAL A 199 -12.44 -2.81 -8.51
N LEU A 200 -11.47 -3.58 -9.01
CA LEU A 200 -10.27 -3.07 -9.67
C LEU A 200 -10.45 -3.15 -11.18
N LYS A 201 -10.66 -2.00 -11.81
CA LYS A 201 -11.06 -1.88 -13.23
C LYS A 201 -9.95 -1.42 -14.15
N SER A 202 -8.89 -0.86 -13.59
CA SER A 202 -7.91 -0.13 -14.38
C SER A 202 -7.06 -1.10 -15.20
N GLN A 203 -6.89 -0.81 -16.50
CA GLN A 203 -5.85 -1.44 -17.31
C GLN A 203 -4.44 -0.97 -16.90
N GLU A 204 -4.38 0.02 -16.00
CA GLU A 204 -3.17 0.68 -15.50
C GLU A 204 -2.83 0.22 -14.07
N MET A 205 -3.43 -0.88 -13.58
CA MET A 205 -2.98 -1.49 -12.32
C MET A 205 -1.48 -1.76 -12.38
N TRP A 206 -0.79 -1.51 -11.27
CA TRP A 206 0.58 -1.97 -11.12
C TRP A 206 0.58 -3.49 -11.06
N GLU A 207 1.23 -4.13 -12.02
CA GLU A 207 1.43 -5.57 -12.01
C GLU A 207 2.59 -5.93 -11.09
N LEU A 208 2.44 -7.07 -10.42
CA LEU A 208 3.48 -7.64 -9.58
C LEU A 208 4.62 -8.23 -10.43
N PRO A 209 5.81 -8.42 -9.84
CA PRO A 209 6.92 -9.09 -10.52
C PRO A 209 6.52 -10.50 -11.00
N GLU A 210 7.15 -10.96 -12.08
CA GLU A 210 6.91 -12.30 -12.61
C GLU A 210 7.30 -13.37 -11.58
N GLY A 211 6.48 -14.41 -11.47
CA GLY A 211 6.70 -15.52 -10.52
C GLY A 211 6.09 -15.33 -9.14
N VAL A 212 5.55 -14.15 -8.80
CA VAL A 212 4.82 -13.96 -7.54
C VAL A 212 3.49 -14.72 -7.59
N ALA A 213 3.35 -15.72 -6.72
CA ALA A 213 2.12 -16.50 -6.57
C ALA A 213 1.20 -15.90 -5.50
N ALA A 214 -0.11 -15.97 -5.73
CA ALA A 214 -1.09 -15.53 -4.75
C ALA A 214 -1.09 -16.47 -3.52
N LYS A 215 -0.95 -15.89 -2.34
CA LYS A 215 -1.07 -16.61 -1.06
C LYS A 215 -2.51 -16.54 -0.59
N GLU A 216 -3.14 -17.71 -0.42
CA GLU A 216 -4.48 -17.79 0.13
C GLU A 216 -4.50 -17.27 1.57
N LEU A 217 -5.44 -16.36 1.86
CA LEU A 217 -5.57 -15.74 3.17
C LEU A 217 -6.69 -16.41 3.95
N ALA A 218 -6.34 -16.95 5.12
CA ALA A 218 -7.30 -17.46 6.08
C ALA A 218 -7.96 -16.32 6.87
N LYS A 219 -9.11 -16.58 7.49
CA LYS A 219 -9.90 -15.57 8.22
C LYS A 219 -9.16 -14.97 9.41
N ASP A 220 -8.27 -15.75 10.03
CA ASP A 220 -7.41 -15.38 11.15
C ASP A 220 -6.16 -14.59 10.73
N SER A 221 -5.91 -14.45 9.42
CA SER A 221 -4.80 -13.64 8.91
C SER A 221 -5.05 -12.13 9.07
N PHE A 222 -6.29 -11.73 9.36
CA PHE A 222 -6.69 -10.33 9.42
C PHE A 222 -6.66 -9.79 10.85
N PRO A 223 -6.34 -8.50 11.05
CA PRO A 223 -6.43 -7.86 12.36
C PRO A 223 -7.83 -8.03 12.98
N GLU A 224 -7.89 -8.45 14.25
CA GLU A 224 -9.15 -8.73 14.96
C GLU A 224 -10.16 -7.58 14.85
N ILE A 225 -9.71 -6.34 15.03
CA ILE A 225 -10.56 -5.15 14.92
C ILE A 225 -11.19 -4.99 13.53
N MET A 226 -10.48 -5.34 12.46
CA MET A 226 -11.06 -5.29 11.11
C MET A 226 -12.14 -6.37 10.97
N SER A 227 -11.86 -7.59 11.41
CA SER A 227 -12.82 -8.70 11.41
C SER A 227 -14.08 -8.37 12.24
N ASP A 228 -13.90 -7.80 13.42
CA ASP A 228 -14.98 -7.41 14.33
C ASP A 228 -15.85 -6.30 13.73
N LEU A 229 -15.25 -5.28 13.12
CA LEU A 229 -15.99 -4.22 12.43
C LEU A 229 -16.74 -4.73 11.21
N VAL A 230 -16.16 -5.66 10.43
CA VAL A 230 -16.85 -6.32 9.30
C VAL A 230 -18.06 -7.11 9.79
N MET A 231 -17.92 -7.82 10.91
CA MET A 231 -19.02 -8.56 11.55
C MET A 231 -20.03 -7.66 12.28
N GLY A 232 -19.82 -6.34 12.32
CA GLY A 232 -20.75 -5.38 12.91
C GLY A 232 -20.65 -5.22 14.42
N LYS A 233 -19.56 -5.64 15.06
CA LYS A 233 -19.32 -5.35 16.48
C LYS A 233 -18.99 -3.87 16.66
N GLU A 234 -19.64 -3.21 17.62
CA GLU A 234 -19.55 -1.74 17.78
C GLU A 234 -18.62 -1.28 18.90
N ASP A 235 -18.36 -2.12 19.91
CA ASP A 235 -17.42 -1.83 20.99
C ASP A 235 -16.08 -2.53 20.74
N ILE A 236 -15.10 -1.77 20.23
CA ILE A 236 -13.73 -2.27 20.12
C ILE A 236 -12.82 -1.22 20.75
N ALA A 237 -12.14 -1.61 21.82
CA ALA A 237 -11.14 -0.77 22.47
C ALA A 237 -10.08 -0.36 21.43
N ALA A 238 -9.75 0.94 21.38
CA ALA A 238 -8.74 1.45 20.47
C ALA A 238 -7.42 0.68 20.67
N LYS A 239 -7.03 -0.11 19.68
CA LYS A 239 -5.69 -0.71 19.62
C LYS A 239 -4.85 0.18 18.71
N GLN A 240 -3.70 0.62 19.20
CA GLN A 240 -2.71 1.30 18.37
C GLN A 240 -2.30 0.35 17.25
N PHE A 241 -2.42 0.81 16.02
CA PHE A 241 -1.69 0.21 14.92
C PHE A 241 -0.47 1.08 14.65
N PHE A 242 0.70 0.45 14.68
CA PHE A 242 1.93 1.05 14.18
C PHE A 242 2.04 0.69 12.69
N PHE A 243 2.22 1.69 11.83
CA PHE A 243 2.43 1.55 10.39
C PHE A 243 3.61 2.38 9.93
#